data_AF-A0A218U6Z3-F1
#
_entry.id   AF-A0A218U6Z3-F1
#
_cell.length_a   1.000
_cell.length_b   1.000
_cell.length_c   1.000
_cell.angle_alpha   90.00
_cell.angle_beta   90.00
_cell.angle_gamma   90.00
#
_symmetry.space_group_name_H-M   'P 1'
#
loop_
_entity.id
_entity.type
_entity.pdbx_description
1 polymer ?
#
loop_
_entity_poly.entity_id
_entity_poly.type
_entity_poly.pdbx_seq_one_letter_code
_entity_poly.pdbx_strand_id
1 'polypeptide(L)'
;MLLFSFILLLPAEVNTINESTEILHLSPAVTTEYVGEKPEKAEFCDRSCEELGSMFTELTGLRIVVNNLADNLQKVVVRQDGGWSHWSPWSSCSVTCGVGNITRIRLCNSPIPQMGGKNCVGNGRETEKCEKVPCPVNGQWGPWSPWSACTVTCGGGIRERSRLCNSPEPQYGGKPCVGDTKQHDMCNKKDCPIDGCLSNPCFPGAECNSYPDGSWSCGACPAGYLGNGTFCEDLDECIAVSDVCFKVNQVHRCVNTNPGFHCLPCPPRYKGSQPYGVGLEVAKTEKQDNCPLLPNSGQEDFDKDGKGDACDEDDDNDGVEDDKDNCPLLFNPRQFDYDKDEVGDRCDNCPYVHNPAQIDTDNNGEGDSCAVDIDGDDIFNERDNCPYVYNTDQSDTDGDGVGDQCDNCPLMHNPDQTDADNDLVGDQCDNNEDIDEDGHQNNQDNCPYIPNANQADHDQDGKGDACDSDDDNDGVPDDRDNCRLRYNPEQEDSD
;
A
#
# COMPACT_ATOMS: atom_id res chain seq x y z
N MET A 1 23.64 -13.23 -11.73
CA MET A 1 22.51 -14.16 -11.97
C MET A 1 21.24 -13.36 -11.69
N LEU A 2 20.20 -13.35 -12.53
CA LEU A 2 19.20 -14.42 -12.75
C LEU A 2 18.59 -14.89 -11.40
N LEU A 3 17.28 -14.85 -11.14
CA LEU A 3 16.12 -14.57 -12.02
C LEU A 3 14.87 -14.15 -11.21
N PHE A 4 13.87 -13.56 -11.88
CA PHE A 4 12.49 -13.39 -11.36
C PHE A 4 11.79 -14.74 -11.12
N SER A 5 10.81 -14.80 -10.20
CA SER A 5 9.39 -15.14 -10.54
C SER A 5 8.43 -15.22 -9.34
N PHE A 6 7.24 -14.63 -9.50
CA PHE A 6 6.00 -15.02 -8.80
C PHE A 6 5.44 -16.32 -9.40
N ILE A 7 4.88 -17.23 -8.59
CA ILE A 7 3.93 -18.27 -9.06
C ILE A 7 2.77 -18.44 -8.07
N LEU A 8 1.54 -18.38 -8.59
CA LEU A 8 0.29 -18.76 -7.92
C LEU A 8 -0.01 -20.25 -8.13
N LEU A 9 -0.70 -20.91 -7.19
CA LEU A 9 -1.49 -22.10 -7.48
C LEU A 9 -2.62 -22.35 -6.45
N LEU A 10 -3.80 -22.70 -6.97
CA LEU A 10 -5.00 -23.21 -6.27
C LEU A 10 -5.01 -24.78 -6.43
N PRO A 11 -6.07 -25.56 -6.09
CA PRO A 11 -7.34 -25.27 -5.40
C PRO A 11 -7.72 -26.30 -4.30
N ALA A 12 -8.90 -26.14 -3.70
CA ALA A 12 -9.66 -27.26 -3.12
C ALA A 12 -11.18 -26.97 -3.16
N GLU A 13 -11.99 -27.93 -3.64
CA GLU A 13 -13.46 -27.90 -3.57
C GLU A 13 -13.97 -28.96 -2.59
N VAL A 14 -15.00 -28.64 -1.79
CA VAL A 14 -15.86 -29.63 -1.11
C VAL A 14 -17.31 -29.12 -1.14
N ASN A 15 -18.24 -29.98 -1.56
CA ASN A 15 -19.68 -29.73 -1.52
C ASN A 15 -20.31 -30.27 -0.23
N THR A 16 -21.30 -29.55 0.32
CA THR A 16 -22.39 -30.15 1.12
C THR A 16 -23.67 -29.32 1.01
N ILE A 17 -24.81 -29.95 1.34
CA ILE A 17 -26.16 -29.51 0.97
C ILE A 17 -27.02 -29.36 2.23
N ASN A 18 -27.91 -28.36 2.28
CA ASN A 18 -29.21 -28.54 2.94
C ASN A 18 -30.29 -27.61 2.36
N GLU A 19 -31.55 -28.03 2.49
CA GLU A 19 -32.75 -27.24 2.19
C GLU A 19 -33.36 -26.67 3.49
N SER A 20 -34.06 -25.53 3.44
CA SER A 20 -35.41 -25.35 4.02
C SER A 20 -35.91 -23.89 4.06
N THR A 21 -37.23 -23.78 4.12
CA THR A 21 -38.11 -22.62 4.43
C THR A 21 -37.82 -22.01 5.82
N GLU A 22 -38.37 -20.84 6.24
CA GLU A 22 -39.72 -20.31 5.99
C GLU A 22 -39.87 -18.77 6.16
N ILE A 23 -41.11 -18.28 6.04
CA ILE A 23 -41.56 -16.88 5.99
C ILE A 23 -41.91 -16.35 7.39
N LEU A 24 -41.78 -15.03 7.63
CA LEU A 24 -42.50 -14.33 8.72
C LEU A 24 -43.17 -13.03 8.24
N HIS A 25 -44.29 -12.68 8.89
CA HIS A 25 -45.18 -11.55 8.58
C HIS A 25 -44.96 -10.35 9.52
N LEU A 26 -45.33 -9.11 9.10
CA LEU A 26 -46.50 -8.37 9.64
C LEU A 26 -46.60 -6.89 9.15
N SER A 27 -47.75 -6.58 8.51
CA SER A 27 -48.69 -5.42 8.65
C SER A 27 -48.27 -4.04 9.18
N PRO A 28 -49.03 -2.94 8.88
CA PRO A 28 -50.35 -2.82 8.18
C PRO A 28 -50.20 -2.06 6.83
N ALA A 29 -51.00 -1.11 6.30
CA ALA A 29 -52.24 -0.38 6.65
C ALA A 29 -52.78 0.37 5.37
N VAL A 30 -54.02 0.91 5.24
CA VAL A 30 -55.34 0.63 5.88
C VAL A 30 -56.47 1.27 5.02
N THR A 31 -57.50 0.47 4.67
CA THR A 31 -58.91 0.80 4.23
C THR A 31 -59.17 1.80 3.05
N THR A 32 -60.37 1.94 2.44
CA THR A 32 -61.74 1.49 2.78
C THR A 32 -62.66 1.36 1.53
N GLU A 33 -63.50 0.30 1.46
CA GLU A 33 -64.85 0.21 0.83
C GLU A 33 -65.02 0.26 -0.73
N TYR A 34 -66.01 -0.41 -1.37
CA TYR A 34 -67.13 -1.26 -0.89
C TYR A 34 -67.52 -2.41 -1.88
N VAL A 35 -68.07 -3.51 -1.31
CA VAL A 35 -69.01 -4.58 -1.79
C VAL A 35 -69.50 -4.54 -3.27
N GLY A 36 -69.71 -5.63 -4.04
CA GLY A 36 -69.95 -7.08 -3.77
C GLY A 36 -71.19 -7.54 -4.60
N GLU A 37 -71.55 -8.81 -4.84
CA GLU A 37 -71.04 -10.14 -4.42
C GLU A 37 -71.27 -11.22 -5.52
N LYS A 38 -70.84 -12.46 -5.24
CA LYS A 38 -71.12 -13.72 -5.98
C LYS A 38 -72.10 -14.57 -5.15
N PRO A 39 -72.84 -15.56 -5.71
CA PRO A 39 -72.62 -16.93 -5.19
C PRO A 39 -72.88 -18.08 -6.19
N GLU A 40 -72.66 -19.30 -5.72
CA GLU A 40 -73.11 -20.57 -6.32
C GLU A 40 -74.29 -21.15 -5.52
N LYS A 41 -75.20 -21.89 -6.18
CA LYS A 41 -75.67 -23.27 -5.86
C LYS A 41 -77.03 -23.55 -6.52
N ALA A 42 -77.47 -24.82 -6.46
CA ALA A 42 -78.69 -25.30 -7.05
C ALA A 42 -79.80 -25.47 -6.01
N GLU A 43 -81.04 -25.08 -6.34
CA GLU A 43 -82.23 -25.82 -5.91
C GLU A 43 -83.48 -25.55 -6.79
N PHE A 44 -84.54 -26.22 -6.38
CA PHE A 44 -85.82 -26.62 -6.99
C PHE A 44 -86.86 -25.51 -7.28
N CYS A 45 -87.95 -25.90 -7.99
CA CYS A 45 -89.17 -25.14 -8.32
C CYS A 45 -89.03 -23.95 -9.32
N ASP A 46 -90.10 -23.49 -9.99
CA ASP A 46 -91.54 -23.80 -9.81
C ASP A 46 -92.34 -24.02 -11.11
N ARG A 47 -93.61 -24.42 -10.98
CA ARG A 47 -94.52 -24.82 -12.07
C ARG A 47 -95.13 -23.65 -12.86
N SER A 48 -95.29 -23.84 -14.17
CA SER A 48 -96.65 -23.94 -14.74
C SER A 48 -96.70 -24.83 -15.99
N CYS A 49 -97.62 -25.79 -15.96
CA CYS A 49 -98.27 -26.32 -17.16
C CYS A 49 -99.71 -25.76 -17.18
N GLU A 50 -100.47 -26.04 -18.25
CA GLU A 50 -101.93 -25.96 -18.25
C GLU A 50 -102.60 -24.56 -18.23
N GLU A 51 -102.16 -23.62 -19.08
CA GLU A 51 -103.06 -22.59 -19.66
C GLU A 51 -103.08 -22.59 -21.20
N LEU A 52 -102.94 -23.77 -21.84
CA LEU A 52 -103.34 -23.97 -23.24
C LEU A 52 -103.77 -25.42 -23.56
N GLY A 53 -104.28 -26.13 -22.55
CA GLY A 53 -104.87 -27.47 -22.70
C GLY A 53 -106.25 -27.42 -23.34
N SER A 54 -106.34 -27.11 -24.64
CA SER A 54 -107.64 -26.98 -25.34
C SER A 54 -107.67 -27.30 -26.83
N MET A 55 -106.56 -27.71 -27.49
CA MET A 55 -106.56 -27.76 -28.97
C MET A 55 -105.69 -28.84 -29.66
N PHE A 56 -105.61 -30.07 -29.13
CA PHE A 56 -105.20 -31.22 -29.97
C PHE A 56 -105.84 -32.58 -29.60
N THR A 57 -107.07 -32.56 -29.05
CA THR A 57 -107.87 -33.77 -28.81
C THR A 57 -109.31 -33.61 -29.32
N GLU A 58 -109.43 -33.13 -30.56
CA GLU A 58 -110.53 -33.40 -31.49
C GLU A 58 -110.04 -33.09 -32.91
N LEU A 59 -110.70 -33.62 -33.94
CA LEU A 59 -110.34 -33.55 -35.38
C LEU A 59 -108.95 -34.18 -35.70
N THR A 60 -108.80 -35.46 -36.05
CA THR A 60 -109.74 -36.41 -36.68
C THR A 60 -110.46 -35.86 -37.92
N GLY A 61 -109.70 -35.46 -38.96
CA GLY A 61 -110.35 -35.17 -40.25
C GLY A 61 -109.52 -34.43 -41.32
N LEU A 62 -108.42 -35.01 -41.80
CA LEU A 62 -107.78 -34.54 -43.04
C LEU A 62 -108.67 -34.95 -44.25
N ARG A 63 -109.74 -34.18 -44.48
CA ARG A 63 -110.91 -34.57 -45.30
C ARG A 63 -110.85 -34.04 -46.74
N ILE A 64 -110.08 -34.69 -47.62
CA ILE A 64 -110.20 -34.55 -49.08
C ILE A 64 -109.95 -35.92 -49.72
N VAL A 65 -110.78 -36.54 -50.54
CA VAL A 65 -112.20 -36.41 -50.91
C VAL A 65 -112.52 -37.81 -51.46
N VAL A 66 -113.65 -38.39 -51.04
CA VAL A 66 -114.16 -39.64 -51.61
C VAL A 66 -114.59 -39.38 -53.05
N ASN A 67 -114.33 -40.31 -54.00
CA ASN A 67 -115.32 -40.72 -55.02
C ASN A 67 -114.79 -41.77 -56.00
N ASN A 68 -115.05 -43.04 -55.68
CA ASN A 68 -115.99 -43.83 -56.48
C ASN A 68 -116.61 -44.90 -55.57
N LEU A 69 -117.79 -44.60 -55.03
CA LEU A 69 -118.67 -45.55 -54.32
C LEU A 69 -119.50 -46.30 -55.38
N ALA A 70 -119.86 -47.58 -55.25
CA ALA A 70 -119.59 -48.60 -54.22
C ALA A 70 -119.40 -49.97 -54.97
N ASP A 71 -119.11 -51.14 -54.39
CA ASP A 71 -119.48 -51.70 -53.09
C ASP A 71 -118.33 -52.33 -52.30
N ASN A 72 -118.11 -51.78 -51.10
CA ASN A 72 -117.58 -52.42 -49.88
C ASN A 72 -116.39 -53.41 -49.96
N LEU A 73 -115.20 -52.80 -50.07
CA LEU A 73 -113.95 -53.16 -49.37
C LEU A 73 -113.35 -54.58 -49.56
N GLN A 74 -112.28 -54.63 -50.34
CA GLN A 74 -111.14 -55.52 -50.09
C GLN A 74 -109.85 -54.71 -49.94
N LYS A 75 -108.98 -55.13 -49.00
CA LYS A 75 -107.64 -54.56 -48.76
C LYS A 75 -106.57 -55.59 -49.09
N VAL A 76 -105.51 -55.17 -49.78
CA VAL A 76 -104.21 -55.84 -49.85
C VAL A 76 -103.14 -54.78 -49.65
N VAL A 77 -102.07 -55.08 -48.90
CA VAL A 77 -101.03 -54.12 -48.49
C VAL A 77 -99.64 -54.75 -48.70
N VAL A 78 -98.68 -53.95 -49.15
CA VAL A 78 -97.27 -54.35 -49.36
C VAL A 78 -96.34 -53.34 -48.67
N ARG A 79 -95.22 -53.80 -48.11
CA ARG A 79 -94.27 -53.03 -47.28
C ARG A 79 -93.06 -52.55 -48.09
N GLN A 80 -92.48 -51.40 -47.76
CA GLN A 80 -91.31 -50.84 -48.46
C GLN A 80 -90.22 -50.36 -47.48
N ASP A 81 -89.05 -51.01 -47.54
CA ASP A 81 -87.84 -50.65 -46.78
C ASP A 81 -87.09 -49.45 -47.43
N GLY A 82 -86.28 -48.75 -46.64
CA GLY A 82 -85.59 -47.51 -47.04
C GLY A 82 -84.28 -47.72 -47.79
N GLY A 83 -83.98 -46.85 -48.75
CA GLY A 83 -82.74 -46.84 -49.51
C GLY A 83 -81.93 -45.54 -49.33
N TRP A 84 -80.60 -45.67 -49.30
CA TRP A 84 -79.69 -44.54 -49.26
C TRP A 84 -79.71 -43.76 -50.59
N SER A 85 -79.70 -42.44 -50.51
CA SER A 85 -79.34 -41.58 -51.64
C SER A 85 -77.90 -41.85 -52.08
N HIS A 86 -77.55 -41.40 -53.28
CA HIS A 86 -76.15 -41.14 -53.61
C HIS A 86 -75.55 -40.16 -52.58
N TRP A 87 -74.24 -40.29 -52.33
CA TRP A 87 -73.49 -39.34 -51.52
C TRP A 87 -73.46 -37.95 -52.18
N SER A 88 -73.44 -36.91 -51.36
CA SER A 88 -73.02 -35.58 -51.80
C SER A 88 -71.57 -35.61 -52.31
N PRO A 89 -71.15 -34.61 -53.10
CA PRO A 89 -69.74 -34.26 -53.20
C PRO A 89 -69.12 -34.06 -51.81
N TRP A 90 -67.80 -34.24 -51.73
CA TRP A 90 -67.02 -33.83 -50.56
C TRP A 90 -67.06 -32.30 -50.39
N SER A 91 -67.08 -31.84 -49.14
CA SER A 91 -66.90 -30.41 -48.82
C SER A 91 -65.50 -29.91 -49.24
N SER A 92 -65.34 -28.59 -49.30
CA SER A 92 -64.01 -27.99 -49.16
C SER A 92 -63.33 -28.47 -47.88
N CYS A 93 -61.99 -28.48 -47.88
CA CYS A 93 -61.18 -28.78 -46.71
C CYS A 93 -61.45 -27.75 -45.60
N SER A 94 -61.56 -28.19 -44.35
CA SER A 94 -61.88 -27.32 -43.20
C SER A 94 -60.80 -26.30 -42.84
N VAL A 95 -59.64 -26.36 -43.50
CA VAL A 95 -58.50 -25.44 -43.30
C VAL A 95 -57.95 -24.97 -44.65
N THR A 96 -57.35 -23.78 -44.65
CA THR A 96 -56.62 -23.23 -45.80
C THR A 96 -55.17 -23.70 -45.86
N CYS A 97 -54.58 -24.04 -44.71
CA CYS A 97 -53.21 -24.57 -44.54
C CYS A 97 -53.19 -25.67 -43.46
N GLY A 98 -52.19 -26.54 -43.49
CA GLY A 98 -52.06 -27.67 -42.56
C GLY A 98 -53.05 -28.81 -42.79
N VAL A 99 -53.28 -29.64 -41.76
CA VAL A 99 -54.20 -30.78 -41.82
C VAL A 99 -55.60 -30.35 -41.38
N GLY A 100 -56.60 -30.62 -42.21
CA GLY A 100 -58.01 -30.46 -41.88
C GLY A 100 -58.83 -31.70 -42.25
N ASN A 101 -60.15 -31.53 -42.33
CA ASN A 101 -61.07 -32.59 -42.75
C ASN A 101 -61.98 -32.13 -43.90
N ILE A 102 -62.37 -33.07 -44.76
CA ILE A 102 -63.49 -32.97 -45.71
C ILE A 102 -64.64 -33.85 -45.23
N THR A 103 -65.88 -33.50 -45.57
CA THR A 103 -67.08 -34.27 -45.16
C THR A 103 -68.09 -34.39 -46.30
N ARG A 104 -68.71 -35.56 -46.43
CA ARG A 104 -69.86 -35.82 -47.33
C ARG A 104 -71.02 -36.45 -46.57
N ILE A 105 -72.23 -36.31 -47.11
CA ILE A 105 -73.48 -36.82 -46.50
C ILE A 105 -74.37 -37.55 -47.51
N ARG A 106 -75.20 -38.47 -47.02
CA ARG A 106 -76.27 -39.15 -47.77
C ARG A 106 -77.50 -39.28 -46.87
N LEU A 107 -78.68 -39.34 -47.47
CA LEU A 107 -79.97 -39.35 -46.77
C LEU A 107 -80.70 -40.66 -47.06
N CYS A 108 -81.43 -41.20 -46.08
CA CYS A 108 -82.25 -42.41 -46.27
C CYS A 108 -83.59 -42.04 -46.90
N ASN A 109 -83.57 -41.69 -48.19
CA ASN A 109 -84.74 -41.15 -48.89
C ASN A 109 -84.94 -41.69 -50.33
N SER A 110 -84.16 -42.68 -50.75
CA SER A 110 -84.16 -43.20 -52.12
C SER A 110 -84.37 -44.72 -52.15
N PRO A 111 -85.56 -45.24 -51.79
CA PRO A 111 -86.76 -44.52 -51.34
C PRO A 111 -86.77 -44.25 -49.83
N ILE A 112 -87.71 -43.41 -49.36
CA ILE A 112 -88.00 -43.24 -47.93
C ILE A 112 -88.71 -44.52 -47.41
N PRO A 113 -88.31 -45.10 -46.25
CA PRO A 113 -89.02 -46.24 -45.67
C PRO A 113 -90.47 -45.88 -45.28
N GLN A 114 -91.43 -46.74 -45.61
CA GLN A 114 -92.86 -46.52 -45.34
C GLN A 114 -93.54 -47.74 -44.70
N MET A 115 -94.66 -47.51 -44.01
CA MET A 115 -95.48 -48.55 -43.36
C MET A 115 -94.66 -49.55 -42.52
N GLY A 116 -93.74 -49.03 -41.71
CA GLY A 116 -92.88 -49.85 -40.85
C GLY A 116 -91.76 -50.59 -41.58
N GLY A 117 -91.39 -50.17 -42.79
CA GLY A 117 -90.15 -50.61 -43.45
C GLY A 117 -88.89 -50.27 -42.64
N LYS A 118 -87.81 -51.02 -42.86
CA LYS A 118 -86.52 -50.83 -42.18
C LYS A 118 -85.85 -49.52 -42.60
N ASN A 119 -85.23 -48.84 -41.64
CA ASN A 119 -84.36 -47.70 -41.89
C ASN A 119 -83.00 -48.15 -42.48
N CYS A 120 -82.32 -47.25 -43.19
CA CYS A 120 -81.05 -47.55 -43.84
C CYS A 120 -79.93 -47.83 -42.83
N VAL A 121 -79.09 -48.83 -43.11
CA VAL A 121 -78.00 -49.26 -42.23
C VAL A 121 -76.67 -48.62 -42.65
N GLY A 122 -75.84 -48.24 -41.66
CA GLY A 122 -74.56 -47.57 -41.84
C GLY A 122 -74.62 -46.05 -41.62
N ASN A 123 -73.48 -45.37 -41.73
CA ASN A 123 -73.42 -43.92 -41.48
C ASN A 123 -73.97 -43.11 -42.66
N GLY A 124 -74.74 -42.06 -42.35
CA GLY A 124 -75.21 -41.04 -43.30
C GLY A 124 -74.26 -39.85 -43.47
N ARG A 125 -73.15 -39.82 -42.73
CA ARG A 125 -72.06 -38.84 -42.82
C ARG A 125 -70.73 -39.59 -42.86
N GLU A 126 -69.81 -39.10 -43.65
CA GLU A 126 -68.45 -39.63 -43.77
C GLU A 126 -67.47 -38.46 -43.80
N THR A 127 -66.33 -38.61 -43.14
CA THR A 127 -65.34 -37.54 -42.92
C THR A 127 -63.94 -38.13 -43.11
N GLU A 128 -63.17 -37.53 -44.02
CA GLU A 128 -61.79 -37.92 -44.35
C GLU A 128 -60.84 -36.74 -44.07
N LYS A 129 -59.57 -37.04 -43.81
CA LYS A 129 -58.54 -36.00 -43.66
C LYS A 129 -58.21 -35.37 -45.02
N CYS A 130 -57.91 -34.08 -45.01
CA CYS A 130 -57.37 -33.35 -46.15
C CYS A 130 -56.11 -32.61 -45.74
N GLU A 131 -55.07 -32.75 -46.54
CA GLU A 131 -53.79 -32.08 -46.30
C GLU A 131 -53.65 -30.86 -47.22
N LYS A 132 -53.26 -29.74 -46.62
CA LYS A 132 -52.89 -28.49 -47.30
C LYS A 132 -51.45 -28.14 -46.96
N VAL A 133 -50.88 -27.21 -47.73
CA VAL A 133 -49.53 -26.68 -47.48
C VAL A 133 -49.40 -26.23 -46.00
N PRO A 134 -48.25 -26.44 -45.34
CA PRO A 134 -48.09 -26.08 -43.93
C PRO A 134 -48.40 -24.60 -43.64
N CYS A 135 -48.89 -24.31 -42.44
CA CYS A 135 -49.28 -22.95 -42.07
C CYS A 135 -48.08 -22.03 -41.79
N PRO A 136 -48.19 -20.73 -42.12
CA PRO A 136 -47.18 -19.72 -41.77
C PRO A 136 -46.84 -19.71 -40.27
N VAL A 137 -45.56 -19.89 -39.95
CA VAL A 137 -45.01 -19.70 -38.59
C VAL A 137 -44.33 -18.35 -38.56
N ASN A 138 -44.87 -17.40 -37.80
CA ASN A 138 -44.23 -16.09 -37.61
C ASN A 138 -42.99 -16.24 -36.72
N GLY A 139 -41.90 -15.58 -37.07
CA GLY A 139 -40.69 -15.58 -36.26
C GLY A 139 -40.88 -14.84 -34.94
N GLN A 140 -40.16 -15.27 -33.91
CA GLN A 140 -40.06 -14.58 -32.62
C GLN A 140 -38.60 -14.44 -32.20
N TRP A 141 -38.33 -13.38 -31.43
CA TRP A 141 -36.99 -13.09 -30.93
C TRP A 141 -36.53 -14.14 -29.93
N GLY A 142 -35.35 -14.70 -30.16
CA GLY A 142 -34.59 -15.41 -29.13
C GLY A 142 -34.06 -14.47 -28.04
N PRO A 143 -33.45 -15.02 -26.98
CA PRO A 143 -32.85 -14.24 -25.92
C PRO A 143 -31.75 -13.31 -26.47
N TRP A 144 -31.55 -12.18 -25.78
CA TRP A 144 -30.37 -11.34 -26.01
C TRP A 144 -29.10 -12.06 -25.56
N SER A 145 -28.00 -11.82 -26.28
CA SER A 145 -26.65 -12.13 -25.80
C SER A 145 -26.33 -11.37 -24.51
N PRO A 146 -25.29 -11.79 -23.77
CA PRO A 146 -24.58 -10.90 -22.87
C PRO A 146 -24.16 -9.59 -23.56
N TRP A 147 -23.93 -8.56 -22.77
CA TRP A 147 -23.30 -7.32 -23.25
C TRP A 147 -21.82 -7.58 -23.57
N SER A 148 -21.30 -6.86 -24.57
CA SER A 148 -19.87 -6.72 -24.81
C SER A 148 -19.18 -6.02 -23.64
N ALA A 149 -17.84 -6.08 -23.63
CA ALA A 149 -17.04 -5.08 -22.93
C ALA A 149 -17.39 -3.66 -23.42
N CYS A 150 -17.14 -2.65 -22.57
CA CYS A 150 -17.29 -1.24 -22.93
C CYS A 150 -16.16 -0.82 -23.88
N THR A 151 -16.43 0.08 -24.84
CA THR A 151 -15.41 0.57 -25.79
C THR A 151 -14.26 1.35 -25.13
N VAL A 152 -14.48 1.92 -23.95
CA VAL A 152 -13.48 2.64 -23.13
C VAL A 152 -13.69 2.36 -21.64
N THR A 153 -12.65 2.51 -20.83
CA THR A 153 -12.66 2.25 -19.38
C THR A 153 -13.23 3.40 -18.55
N CYS A 154 -13.21 4.62 -19.07
CA CYS A 154 -13.71 5.86 -18.47
C CYS A 154 -14.16 6.83 -19.58
N GLY A 155 -14.72 7.99 -19.24
CA GLY A 155 -15.11 9.05 -20.18
C GLY A 155 -16.38 8.78 -20.99
N GLY A 156 -17.12 7.71 -20.67
CA GLY A 156 -18.35 7.32 -21.38
C GLY A 156 -18.08 6.47 -22.63
N GLY A 157 -18.25 5.16 -22.50
CA GLY A 157 -18.17 4.21 -23.62
C GLY A 157 -19.51 3.61 -24.01
N ILE A 158 -19.50 2.82 -25.08
CA ILE A 158 -20.65 2.07 -25.58
C ILE A 158 -20.40 0.57 -25.36
N ARG A 159 -21.46 -0.17 -25.00
CA ARG A 159 -21.52 -1.64 -25.04
C ARG A 159 -22.64 -2.08 -25.98
N GLU A 160 -22.46 -3.21 -26.66
CA GLU A 160 -23.45 -3.79 -27.58
C GLU A 160 -23.91 -5.17 -27.07
N ARG A 161 -25.17 -5.53 -27.35
CA ARG A 161 -25.66 -6.91 -27.32
C ARG A 161 -26.54 -7.20 -28.53
N SER A 162 -26.72 -8.46 -28.89
CA SER A 162 -27.48 -8.88 -30.09
C SER A 162 -28.51 -9.98 -29.80
N ARG A 163 -29.49 -10.14 -30.68
CA ARG A 163 -30.52 -11.19 -30.63
C ARG A 163 -30.83 -11.69 -32.05
N LEU A 164 -31.28 -12.94 -32.14
CA LEU A 164 -31.64 -13.59 -33.40
C LEU A 164 -33.16 -13.84 -33.49
N CYS A 165 -33.70 -13.80 -34.70
CA CYS A 165 -35.12 -14.07 -34.97
C CYS A 165 -35.36 -15.58 -35.16
N ASN A 166 -35.14 -16.36 -34.10
CA ASN A 166 -35.00 -17.82 -34.20
C ASN A 166 -35.76 -18.64 -33.15
N SER A 167 -36.65 -18.03 -32.36
CA SER A 167 -37.32 -18.71 -31.23
C SER A 167 -38.86 -18.64 -31.29
N PRO A 168 -39.53 -19.07 -32.39
CA PRO A 168 -38.98 -19.81 -33.54
C PRO A 168 -38.53 -18.91 -34.70
N GLU A 169 -37.89 -19.50 -35.71
CA GLU A 169 -37.62 -18.86 -37.01
C GLU A 169 -38.93 -18.69 -37.83
N PRO A 170 -39.02 -17.69 -38.72
CA PRO A 170 -40.12 -17.59 -39.68
C PRO A 170 -40.13 -18.76 -40.67
N GLN A 171 -41.24 -19.50 -40.76
CA GLN A 171 -41.38 -20.61 -41.72
C GLN A 171 -42.69 -20.50 -42.52
N TYR A 172 -42.74 -21.15 -43.68
CA TYR A 172 -43.92 -21.27 -44.55
C TYR A 172 -44.61 -19.93 -44.91
N GLY A 173 -43.82 -18.86 -45.07
CA GLY A 173 -44.33 -17.52 -45.39
C GLY A 173 -44.82 -16.71 -44.19
N GLY A 174 -44.47 -17.11 -42.96
CA GLY A 174 -44.71 -16.30 -41.76
C GLY A 174 -43.89 -15.01 -41.73
N LYS A 175 -44.33 -14.05 -40.92
CA LYS A 175 -43.72 -12.73 -40.82
C LYS A 175 -42.35 -12.79 -40.12
N PRO A 176 -41.38 -11.96 -40.54
CA PRO A 176 -40.13 -11.77 -39.80
C PRO A 176 -40.39 -11.04 -38.47
N CYS A 177 -39.44 -11.15 -37.54
CA CYS A 177 -39.46 -10.38 -36.29
C CYS A 177 -39.34 -8.88 -36.57
N VAL A 178 -39.94 -8.06 -35.70
CA VAL A 178 -39.92 -6.59 -35.81
C VAL A 178 -39.10 -5.97 -34.67
N GLY A 179 -38.32 -4.95 -34.99
CA GLY A 179 -37.36 -4.29 -34.10
C GLY A 179 -35.90 -4.67 -34.40
N ASP A 180 -34.96 -4.04 -33.71
CA ASP A 180 -33.53 -4.17 -34.04
C ASP A 180 -32.90 -5.48 -33.56
N THR A 181 -31.92 -5.99 -34.31
CA THR A 181 -31.13 -7.18 -33.97
C THR A 181 -29.98 -6.90 -32.99
N LYS A 182 -29.60 -5.63 -32.83
CA LYS A 182 -28.52 -5.14 -31.97
C LYS A 182 -29.08 -4.03 -31.06
N GLN A 183 -28.60 -3.98 -29.82
CA GLN A 183 -28.89 -2.90 -28.87
C GLN A 183 -27.57 -2.33 -28.34
N HIS A 184 -27.51 -1.01 -28.24
CA HIS A 184 -26.39 -0.28 -27.65
C HIS A 184 -26.81 0.35 -26.31
N ASP A 185 -25.86 0.50 -25.39
CA ASP A 185 -26.05 1.15 -24.09
C ASP A 185 -24.76 1.86 -23.64
N MET A 186 -24.89 2.89 -22.80
CA MET A 186 -23.77 3.71 -22.32
C MET A 186 -23.19 3.17 -21.00
N CYS A 187 -21.90 2.89 -21.00
CA CYS A 187 -21.14 2.36 -19.87
C CYS A 187 -20.00 3.31 -19.46
N ASN A 188 -19.40 3.08 -18.29
CA ASN A 188 -18.20 3.77 -17.81
C ASN A 188 -18.30 5.31 -17.83
N LYS A 189 -19.42 5.83 -17.32
CA LYS A 189 -19.79 7.26 -17.29
C LYS A 189 -19.06 8.11 -16.23
N LYS A 190 -18.04 7.58 -15.56
CA LYS A 190 -17.12 8.40 -14.76
C LYS A 190 -16.11 9.02 -15.73
N ASP A 191 -15.80 10.30 -15.55
CA ASP A 191 -14.74 10.95 -16.31
C ASP A 191 -13.40 10.23 -16.12
N CYS A 192 -12.51 10.34 -17.10
CA CYS A 192 -11.16 9.78 -16.97
C CYS A 192 -10.33 10.63 -16.00
N PRO A 193 -9.46 10.02 -15.18
CA PRO A 193 -8.45 10.76 -14.44
C PRO A 193 -7.65 11.66 -15.39
N ILE A 194 -7.49 12.92 -15.03
CA ILE A 194 -6.59 13.84 -15.72
C ILE A 194 -5.22 13.62 -15.09
N ASP A 195 -4.27 13.09 -15.86
CA ASP A 195 -2.88 13.03 -15.41
C ASP A 195 -2.22 14.40 -15.63
N GLY A 196 -2.06 15.15 -14.54
CA GLY A 196 -1.40 16.47 -14.55
C GLY A 196 0.07 16.41 -14.96
N CYS A 197 0.75 15.29 -14.72
CA CYS A 197 2.18 15.11 -15.02
C CYS A 197 2.45 14.95 -16.52
N LEU A 198 1.45 14.65 -17.35
CA LEU A 198 1.55 14.72 -18.82
C LEU A 198 2.02 16.09 -19.36
N SER A 199 1.90 17.14 -18.57
CA SER A 199 2.38 18.48 -18.92
C SER A 199 3.88 18.71 -18.66
N ASN A 200 4.57 17.75 -18.02
CA ASN A 200 5.90 17.88 -17.43
C ASN A 200 6.05 19.16 -16.57
N PRO A 201 5.26 19.31 -15.49
CA PRO A 201 5.22 20.53 -14.69
C PRO A 201 6.37 20.65 -13.67
N CYS A 202 7.06 19.55 -13.39
CA CYS A 202 8.20 19.49 -12.47
C CYS A 202 9.54 19.70 -13.21
N PHE A 203 10.57 20.06 -12.45
CA PHE A 203 11.94 20.19 -12.94
C PHE A 203 12.44 18.85 -13.52
N PRO A 204 13.27 18.85 -14.60
CA PRO A 204 13.77 17.62 -15.19
C PRO A 204 14.49 16.71 -14.18
N GLY A 205 13.91 15.53 -13.93
CA GLY A 205 14.43 14.55 -12.98
C GLY A 205 13.80 14.60 -11.58
N ALA A 206 13.05 15.65 -11.23
CA ALA A 206 12.21 15.64 -10.03
C ALA A 206 11.00 14.72 -10.26
N GLU A 207 10.60 13.97 -9.23
CA GLU A 207 9.43 13.09 -9.30
C GLU A 207 8.14 13.92 -9.44
N CYS A 208 7.21 13.50 -10.30
CA CYS A 208 5.91 14.15 -10.47
C CYS A 208 4.78 13.21 -10.03
N ASN A 209 4.00 13.66 -9.06
CA ASN A 209 2.86 12.94 -8.50
C ASN A 209 1.56 13.56 -9.01
N SER A 210 0.79 12.81 -9.82
CA SER A 210 -0.52 13.26 -10.33
C SER A 210 -1.68 12.69 -9.50
N TYR A 211 -2.66 13.54 -9.16
CA TYR A 211 -3.83 13.16 -8.37
C TYR A 211 -5.09 12.97 -9.23
N PRO A 212 -6.10 12.19 -8.78
CA PRO A 212 -7.27 11.85 -9.60
C PRO A 212 -8.19 13.01 -10.02
N ASP A 213 -7.99 14.21 -9.47
CA ASP A 213 -8.72 15.44 -9.79
C ASP A 213 -8.03 16.29 -10.88
N GLY A 214 -6.84 15.91 -11.32
CA GLY A 214 -6.02 16.68 -12.27
C GLY A 214 -5.00 17.62 -11.64
N SER A 215 -4.95 17.71 -10.31
CA SER A 215 -3.84 18.36 -9.62
C SER A 215 -2.57 17.51 -9.65
N TRP A 216 -1.43 18.13 -9.35
CA TRP A 216 -0.13 17.47 -9.31
C TRP A 216 0.75 18.13 -8.26
N SER A 217 1.76 17.40 -7.79
CA SER A 217 2.85 17.90 -6.93
C SER A 217 4.19 17.36 -7.43
N CYS A 218 5.27 18.04 -7.05
CA CYS A 218 6.63 17.60 -7.34
C CYS A 218 7.31 17.11 -6.06
N GLY A 219 8.13 16.07 -6.18
CA GLY A 219 9.03 15.62 -5.12
C GLY A 219 10.24 16.55 -4.97
N ALA A 220 11.28 16.06 -4.30
CA ALA A 220 12.54 16.78 -4.15
C ALA A 220 13.20 17.09 -5.51
N CYS A 221 14.04 18.12 -5.54
CA CYS A 221 14.95 18.36 -6.65
C CYS A 221 15.97 17.20 -6.79
N PRO A 222 16.53 16.96 -7.99
CA PRO A 222 17.61 15.99 -8.17
C PRO A 222 18.85 16.37 -7.33
N ALA A 223 19.72 15.39 -7.07
CA ALA A 223 21.02 15.64 -6.44
C ALA A 223 21.79 16.74 -7.18
N GLY A 224 22.47 17.61 -6.42
CA GLY A 224 23.15 18.80 -6.95
C GLY A 224 22.23 20.00 -7.23
N TYR A 225 20.95 19.94 -6.84
CA TYR A 225 20.03 21.08 -6.93
C TYR A 225 19.24 21.30 -5.62
N LEU A 226 18.95 22.57 -5.31
CA LEU A 226 18.05 22.98 -4.22
C LEU A 226 16.80 23.66 -4.78
N GLY A 227 15.65 23.48 -4.12
CA GLY A 227 14.40 24.10 -4.52
C GLY A 227 13.15 23.31 -4.10
N ASN A 228 12.06 23.49 -4.83
CA ASN A 228 10.73 22.97 -4.50
C ASN A 228 10.19 21.93 -5.50
N GLY A 229 11.07 21.32 -6.31
CA GLY A 229 10.70 20.34 -7.34
C GLY A 229 10.07 20.94 -8.61
N THR A 230 9.43 22.12 -8.56
CA THR A 230 9.02 22.88 -9.77
C THR A 230 10.13 23.79 -10.27
N PHE A 231 10.84 24.42 -9.34
CA PHE A 231 11.98 25.28 -9.56
C PHE A 231 13.12 24.74 -8.70
N CYS A 232 14.24 24.46 -9.35
CA CYS A 232 15.44 23.89 -8.75
C CYS A 232 16.64 24.68 -9.31
N GLU A 233 17.45 25.23 -8.41
CA GLU A 233 18.67 25.97 -8.70
C GLU A 233 19.89 25.15 -8.31
N ASP A 234 21.03 25.45 -8.93
CA ASP A 234 22.30 24.77 -8.75
C ASP A 234 22.76 24.82 -7.28
N LEU A 235 23.13 23.68 -6.70
CA LEU A 235 23.76 23.66 -5.38
C LEU A 235 25.25 23.93 -5.55
N ASP A 236 25.75 25.06 -5.03
CA ASP A 236 27.18 25.30 -4.93
C ASP A 236 27.77 24.50 -3.75
N GLU A 237 28.16 23.25 -3.99
CA GLU A 237 28.77 22.41 -2.95
C GLU A 237 30.09 23.00 -2.42
N CYS A 238 30.81 23.77 -3.25
CA CYS A 238 32.06 24.44 -2.87
C CYS A 238 31.87 25.60 -1.86
N ILE A 239 30.63 26.08 -1.70
CA ILE A 239 30.24 27.03 -0.65
C ILE A 239 29.55 26.29 0.51
N ALA A 240 28.72 25.30 0.22
CA ALA A 240 27.95 24.55 1.23
C ALA A 240 28.82 23.62 2.11
N VAL A 241 29.97 23.18 1.60
CA VAL A 241 31.01 22.44 2.33
C VAL A 241 32.33 23.15 2.03
N SER A 242 32.94 23.78 3.03
CA SER A 242 34.06 24.71 2.80
C SER A 242 35.43 24.02 2.74
N ASP A 243 35.44 22.71 2.93
CA ASP A 243 36.57 21.81 3.18
C ASP A 243 36.55 20.59 2.23
N VAL A 244 35.73 20.61 1.17
CA VAL A 244 35.75 19.60 0.09
C VAL A 244 37.13 19.55 -0.57
N CYS A 245 37.73 20.72 -0.76
CA CYS A 245 39.04 20.88 -1.37
C CYS A 245 39.92 21.76 -0.48
N PHE A 246 41.22 21.53 -0.47
CA PHE A 246 42.14 22.30 0.36
C PHE A 246 42.26 23.78 -0.10
N LYS A 247 42.95 24.62 0.71
CA LYS A 247 43.04 26.08 0.54
C LYS A 247 44.49 26.57 0.43
N VAL A 248 45.23 26.08 -0.55
CA VAL A 248 46.62 26.53 -0.83
C VAL A 248 46.67 28.05 -0.93
N ASN A 249 47.48 28.67 -0.07
CA ASN A 249 47.62 30.14 0.01
C ASN A 249 46.25 30.87 0.12
N GLN A 250 45.34 30.32 0.94
CA GLN A 250 43.96 30.81 1.19
C GLN A 250 42.99 30.74 -0.01
N VAL A 251 43.42 30.21 -1.17
CA VAL A 251 42.55 30.07 -2.36
C VAL A 251 41.87 28.70 -2.34
N HIS A 252 40.54 28.67 -2.16
CA HIS A 252 39.77 27.43 -2.21
C HIS A 252 39.88 26.76 -3.59
N ARG A 253 40.13 25.45 -3.59
CA ARG A 253 40.49 24.65 -4.76
C ARG A 253 39.33 23.93 -5.44
N CYS A 254 38.11 24.14 -4.95
CA CYS A 254 36.88 23.58 -5.49
C CYS A 254 36.36 24.40 -6.69
N VAL A 255 35.81 23.72 -7.69
CA VAL A 255 35.11 24.33 -8.82
C VAL A 255 33.70 23.75 -8.91
N ASN A 256 32.72 24.61 -8.68
CA ASN A 256 31.31 24.29 -8.84
C ASN A 256 30.95 24.13 -10.33
N THR A 257 30.03 23.22 -10.64
CA THR A 257 29.57 22.85 -11.98
C THR A 257 28.07 22.53 -11.95
N ASN A 258 27.40 22.50 -13.11
CA ASN A 258 25.95 22.33 -13.16
C ASN A 258 25.55 20.94 -13.68
N PRO A 259 25.13 19.99 -12.81
CA PRO A 259 25.23 20.00 -11.35
C PRO A 259 26.55 19.38 -10.83
N GLY A 260 26.91 19.70 -9.58
CA GLY A 260 27.97 19.03 -8.83
C GLY A 260 29.32 19.79 -8.81
N PHE A 261 30.34 19.19 -8.20
CA PHE A 261 31.65 19.83 -7.99
C PHE A 261 32.82 18.97 -8.47
N HIS A 262 34.00 19.58 -8.56
CA HIS A 262 35.29 18.88 -8.58
C HIS A 262 36.40 19.72 -7.96
N CYS A 263 37.39 19.05 -7.34
CA CYS A 263 38.61 19.71 -6.89
C CYS A 263 39.64 19.87 -8.03
N LEU A 264 40.37 20.99 -8.02
CA LEU A 264 41.48 21.23 -8.95
C LEU A 264 42.70 20.34 -8.64
N PRO A 265 43.42 19.84 -9.66
CA PRO A 265 44.65 19.05 -9.50
C PRO A 265 45.70 19.74 -8.63
N CYS A 266 46.34 19.01 -7.72
CA CYS A 266 47.31 19.53 -6.75
C CYS A 266 48.45 20.33 -7.42
N PRO A 267 49.09 21.28 -6.72
CA PRO A 267 50.09 22.14 -7.36
C PRO A 267 51.28 21.33 -7.93
N PRO A 268 52.16 21.93 -8.76
CA PRO A 268 53.30 21.21 -9.34
C PRO A 268 54.35 20.76 -8.30
N ARG A 269 54.18 19.50 -7.83
CA ARG A 269 55.05 18.59 -7.03
C ARG A 269 54.23 17.73 -6.06
N TYR A 270 53.03 18.21 -5.72
CA TYR A 270 52.11 17.62 -4.76
C TYR A 270 51.29 16.45 -5.33
N LYS A 271 50.75 15.62 -4.45
CA LYS A 271 49.82 14.53 -4.78
C LYS A 271 48.64 14.63 -3.83
N GLY A 272 47.44 14.52 -4.36
CA GLY A 272 46.19 14.55 -3.60
C GLY A 272 45.13 13.74 -4.33
N SER A 273 44.03 13.41 -3.66
CA SER A 273 42.84 12.96 -4.38
C SER A 273 42.31 14.11 -5.26
N GLN A 274 41.48 13.78 -6.26
CA GLN A 274 40.69 14.76 -7.00
C GLN A 274 39.24 14.30 -6.93
N PRO A 275 38.57 14.50 -5.78
CA PRO A 275 37.18 14.14 -5.66
C PRO A 275 36.34 15.03 -6.58
N TYR A 276 35.27 14.42 -7.07
CA TYR A 276 34.25 15.04 -7.89
C TYR A 276 32.93 14.33 -7.55
N GLY A 277 31.84 15.08 -7.54
CA GLY A 277 30.59 14.57 -6.99
C GLY A 277 29.41 15.42 -7.39
N VAL A 278 28.23 15.00 -6.94
CA VAL A 278 26.97 15.72 -7.15
C VAL A 278 26.14 15.59 -5.87
N GLY A 279 25.76 16.71 -5.28
CA GLY A 279 25.01 16.78 -4.04
C GLY A 279 25.86 16.83 -2.77
N LEU A 280 25.25 17.37 -1.72
CA LEU A 280 25.87 17.68 -0.43
C LEU A 280 26.47 16.45 0.30
N GLU A 281 25.89 15.27 0.13
CA GLU A 281 26.37 14.03 0.75
C GLU A 281 27.75 13.65 0.21
N VAL A 282 27.90 13.63 -1.12
CA VAL A 282 29.17 13.31 -1.78
C VAL A 282 30.23 14.35 -1.46
N ALA A 283 29.86 15.63 -1.37
CA ALA A 283 30.78 16.70 -0.95
C ALA A 283 31.27 16.55 0.50
N LYS A 284 30.47 15.95 1.40
CA LYS A 284 30.87 15.70 2.79
C LYS A 284 31.76 14.47 2.96
N THR A 285 31.63 13.45 2.11
CA THR A 285 32.42 12.20 2.21
C THR A 285 33.65 12.19 1.32
N GLU A 286 33.53 12.63 0.06
CA GLU A 286 34.62 12.66 -0.92
C GLU A 286 35.39 13.98 -0.78
N LYS A 287 36.14 14.14 0.31
CA LYS A 287 37.02 15.30 0.54
C LYS A 287 38.40 15.11 -0.13
N GLN A 288 39.11 16.22 -0.30
CA GLN A 288 40.44 16.22 -0.89
C GLN A 288 41.49 15.88 0.17
N ASP A 289 42.06 14.70 0.03
CA ASP A 289 43.11 14.13 0.87
C ASP A 289 44.47 14.73 0.47
N ASN A 290 45.21 15.26 1.45
CA ASN A 290 46.55 15.83 1.27
C ASN A 290 47.68 14.79 1.39
N CYS A 291 47.41 13.59 1.92
CA CYS A 291 48.33 12.45 1.96
C CYS A 291 47.74 11.12 1.41
N PRO A 292 47.37 11.01 0.11
CA PRO A 292 46.59 9.88 -0.45
C PRO A 292 47.17 8.45 -0.41
N LEU A 293 48.31 8.26 0.25
CA LEU A 293 49.01 6.99 0.41
C LEU A 293 49.30 6.67 1.89
N LEU A 294 48.90 7.53 2.83
CA LEU A 294 49.18 7.42 4.25
C LEU A 294 48.01 8.03 5.06
N PRO A 295 47.32 7.26 5.93
CA PRO A 295 46.15 7.78 6.66
C PRO A 295 46.50 8.90 7.65
N ASN A 296 45.97 10.10 7.44
CA ASN A 296 46.09 11.27 8.33
C ASN A 296 44.71 11.94 8.55
N SER A 297 43.85 11.34 9.37
CA SER A 297 42.42 11.67 9.41
C SER A 297 42.04 13.08 9.91
N GLY A 298 42.96 13.83 10.54
CA GLY A 298 42.74 15.25 10.83
C GLY A 298 43.06 16.18 9.64
N GLN A 299 43.76 15.66 8.62
CA GLN A 299 44.25 16.37 7.44
C GLN A 299 45.06 17.63 7.80
N GLU A 300 45.93 17.50 8.80
CA GLU A 300 46.90 18.51 9.21
C GLU A 300 47.77 18.96 8.01
N ASP A 301 48.08 20.27 8.00
CA ASP A 301 48.70 21.06 6.91
C ASP A 301 49.20 22.37 7.59
N PHE A 302 50.33 22.29 8.29
CA PHE A 302 50.81 23.34 9.19
C PHE A 302 51.12 24.65 8.44
N ASP A 303 51.87 24.58 7.34
CA ASP A 303 52.29 25.75 6.54
C ASP A 303 51.24 26.24 5.50
N LYS A 304 50.27 25.39 5.11
CA LYS A 304 49.24 25.61 4.07
C LYS A 304 49.76 25.65 2.62
N ASP A 305 50.79 24.87 2.30
CA ASP A 305 51.28 24.62 0.94
C ASP A 305 50.45 23.56 0.17
N GLY A 306 49.69 22.73 0.89
CA GLY A 306 48.77 21.72 0.35
C GLY A 306 49.34 20.30 0.17
N LYS A 307 50.49 20.02 0.77
CA LYS A 307 50.88 18.70 1.29
C LYS A 307 50.25 18.56 2.69
N GLY A 308 50.71 17.64 3.53
CA GLY A 308 50.15 17.46 4.87
C GLY A 308 51.13 16.76 5.78
N ASP A 309 51.16 17.17 7.05
CA ASP A 309 52.29 16.98 7.96
C ASP A 309 52.77 15.51 8.00
N ALA A 310 51.82 14.58 8.17
CA ALA A 310 52.09 13.14 8.18
C ALA A 310 52.86 12.60 6.95
N CYS A 311 52.81 13.28 5.81
CA CYS A 311 53.55 12.94 4.59
C CYS A 311 54.43 14.07 4.04
N ASP A 312 54.76 15.09 4.86
CA ASP A 312 55.74 16.10 4.49
C ASP A 312 57.20 15.59 4.55
N GLU A 313 58.14 16.50 4.33
CA GLU A 313 59.59 16.34 4.49
C GLU A 313 60.23 17.63 5.09
N ASP A 314 59.42 18.64 5.46
CA ASP A 314 59.74 20.04 5.86
C ASP A 314 58.41 20.74 6.31
N ASP A 315 57.78 20.26 7.40
CA ASP A 315 56.39 20.53 7.83
C ASP A 315 56.01 22.03 7.96
N ASP A 316 56.99 22.90 8.22
CA ASP A 316 56.79 24.34 8.40
C ASP A 316 57.47 25.24 7.33
N ASN A 317 58.07 24.62 6.31
CA ASN A 317 58.82 25.23 5.21
C ASN A 317 59.99 26.16 5.67
N ASP A 318 60.63 25.84 6.80
CA ASP A 318 61.88 26.41 7.30
C ASP A 318 63.04 26.19 6.32
N GLY A 319 63.12 25.00 5.73
CA GLY A 319 64.25 24.53 4.92
C GLY A 319 65.21 23.58 5.66
N VAL A 320 64.76 22.98 6.76
CA VAL A 320 65.36 21.83 7.45
C VAL A 320 64.40 20.65 7.26
N GLU A 321 64.93 19.42 7.17
CA GLU A 321 64.12 18.21 6.99
C GLU A 321 63.69 17.68 8.38
N ASP A 322 62.44 17.27 8.58
CA ASP A 322 61.82 17.01 9.91
C ASP A 322 62.61 15.99 10.77
N ASP A 323 63.25 15.01 10.14
CA ASP A 323 64.12 14.02 10.80
C ASP A 323 65.44 14.61 11.36
N LYS A 324 65.62 15.93 11.25
CA LYS A 324 66.78 16.71 11.68
C LYS A 324 66.38 18.02 12.38
N ASP A 325 65.09 18.31 12.47
CA ASP A 325 64.59 19.54 13.08
C ASP A 325 64.28 19.36 14.56
N ASN A 326 64.68 20.31 15.40
CA ASN A 326 64.36 20.35 16.83
C ASN A 326 63.06 21.09 17.17
N CYS A 327 62.36 21.67 16.18
CA CYS A 327 60.98 22.15 16.24
C CYS A 327 60.27 21.96 14.87
N PRO A 328 59.97 20.74 14.40
CA PRO A 328 59.38 20.51 13.07
C PRO A 328 58.10 21.32 12.75
N LEU A 329 57.35 21.71 13.79
CA LEU A 329 56.12 22.50 13.68
C LEU A 329 56.30 23.98 14.09
N LEU A 330 57.52 24.57 14.06
CA LEU A 330 57.73 25.97 14.49
C LEU A 330 58.99 26.73 14.00
N PHE A 331 59.00 27.09 12.72
CA PHE A 331 60.00 27.85 11.94
C PHE A 331 61.20 28.36 12.75
N ASN A 332 62.30 27.62 12.73
CA ASN A 332 63.48 27.78 13.59
C ASN A 332 64.82 27.62 12.82
N PRO A 333 65.16 28.35 11.71
CA PRO A 333 66.20 27.93 10.74
C PRO A 333 67.66 28.07 11.20
N ARG A 334 67.87 28.15 12.50
CA ARG A 334 69.15 28.16 13.19
C ARG A 334 69.36 26.95 14.09
N GLN A 335 68.33 26.14 14.34
CA GLN A 335 68.39 24.94 15.17
C GLN A 335 69.10 25.24 16.50
N PHE A 336 68.53 26.19 17.24
CA PHE A 336 69.03 26.58 18.56
C PHE A 336 68.40 25.68 19.61
N ASP A 337 69.24 25.21 20.51
CA ASP A 337 68.96 24.31 21.61
C ASP A 337 70.02 24.64 22.68
N TYR A 338 69.57 24.96 23.89
CA TYR A 338 70.42 25.43 24.98
C TYR A 338 71.04 24.28 25.79
N ASP A 339 70.24 23.33 26.26
CA ASP A 339 70.64 22.29 27.22
C ASP A 339 70.82 20.86 26.66
N LYS A 340 70.34 20.60 25.43
CA LYS A 340 70.43 19.38 24.63
C LYS A 340 69.54 18.23 25.09
N ASP A 341 68.25 18.49 25.09
CA ASP A 341 67.19 17.49 25.20
C ASP A 341 66.62 17.04 23.84
N GLU A 342 67.12 17.64 22.75
CA GLU A 342 66.74 17.44 21.34
C GLU A 342 65.47 18.23 20.90
N VAL A 343 64.93 19.11 21.74
CA VAL A 343 63.92 20.14 21.44
C VAL A 343 64.60 21.52 21.27
N GLY A 344 64.00 22.44 20.52
CA GLY A 344 64.58 23.76 20.23
C GLY A 344 64.03 24.94 21.02
N ASP A 345 64.89 25.95 21.27
CA ASP A 345 64.66 27.26 21.95
C ASP A 345 63.36 28.02 21.59
N ARG A 346 62.62 27.59 20.55
CA ARG A 346 61.39 28.20 20.04
C ARG A 346 60.11 27.46 20.41
N CYS A 347 60.16 26.13 20.44
CA CYS A 347 59.04 25.26 20.76
C CYS A 347 59.13 24.66 22.16
N ASP A 348 60.33 24.69 22.76
CA ASP A 348 60.59 24.24 24.12
C ASP A 348 59.83 25.07 25.16
N ASN A 349 59.01 24.41 25.98
CA ASN A 349 58.26 24.97 27.11
C ASN A 349 59.06 25.06 28.42
N CYS A 350 60.27 24.49 28.46
CA CYS A 350 61.27 24.72 29.51
C CYS A 350 62.69 25.00 28.96
N PRO A 351 62.96 26.15 28.27
CA PRO A 351 64.22 26.53 27.57
C PRO A 351 65.58 26.47 28.31
N TYR A 352 65.63 25.92 29.52
CA TYR A 352 66.82 25.76 30.35
C TYR A 352 66.82 24.47 31.20
N VAL A 353 65.81 23.59 31.07
CA VAL A 353 65.60 22.39 31.92
C VAL A 353 65.13 21.15 31.13
N HIS A 354 65.99 20.64 30.23
CA HIS A 354 65.92 19.35 29.51
C HIS A 354 64.70 18.46 29.83
N ASN A 355 63.71 18.49 28.93
CA ASN A 355 62.44 17.79 29.05
C ASN A 355 61.91 17.33 27.67
N PRO A 356 62.52 16.29 27.05
CA PRO A 356 62.24 15.91 25.65
C PRO A 356 60.79 15.49 25.37
N ALA A 357 60.01 15.21 26.41
CA ALA A 357 58.60 14.85 26.32
C ALA A 357 57.66 16.07 26.34
N GLN A 358 58.17 17.26 26.67
CA GLN A 358 57.47 18.56 26.63
C GLN A 358 56.10 18.55 27.35
N ILE A 359 55.99 17.75 28.42
CA ILE A 359 54.77 17.63 29.22
C ILE A 359 54.47 18.96 29.92
N ASP A 360 53.20 19.35 29.85
CA ASP A 360 52.61 20.60 30.32
C ASP A 360 51.20 20.22 30.79
N THR A 361 51.07 19.96 32.10
CA THR A 361 49.89 19.29 32.68
C THR A 361 48.64 20.20 32.64
N ASP A 362 48.75 21.48 33.00
CA ASP A 362 47.64 22.46 32.89
C ASP A 362 47.47 23.07 31.48
N ASN A 363 48.43 22.82 30.58
CA ASN A 363 48.48 23.32 29.19
C ASN A 363 48.65 24.86 29.10
N ASN A 364 49.35 25.50 30.05
CA ASN A 364 49.57 26.95 30.07
C ASN A 364 50.74 27.43 29.16
N GLY A 365 51.67 26.54 28.79
CA GLY A 365 52.87 26.84 27.99
C GLY A 365 54.20 26.91 28.76
N GLU A 366 54.21 26.58 30.05
CA GLU A 366 55.42 26.38 30.89
C GLU A 366 55.41 24.93 31.39
N GLY A 367 56.39 24.11 30.98
CA GLY A 367 56.33 22.66 31.19
C GLY A 367 56.59 22.19 32.63
N ASP A 368 56.12 20.97 32.93
CA ASP A 368 56.19 20.32 34.26
C ASP A 368 57.61 20.28 34.87
N SER A 369 58.64 20.32 34.02
CA SER A 369 60.05 20.23 34.42
C SER A 369 60.64 21.55 34.93
N CYS A 370 59.99 22.68 34.68
CA CYS A 370 60.42 24.00 35.13
C CYS A 370 59.38 24.74 35.98
N ALA A 371 58.10 24.41 35.84
CA ALA A 371 57.03 24.88 36.71
C ALA A 371 57.20 24.38 38.17
N VAL A 372 56.50 25.05 39.11
CA VAL A 372 56.56 24.79 40.56
C VAL A 372 55.20 24.35 41.15
N ASP A 373 54.23 24.25 40.26
CA ASP A 373 52.79 24.17 40.39
C ASP A 373 52.38 23.79 38.95
N ILE A 374 52.02 22.53 38.68
CA ILE A 374 52.02 21.97 37.30
C ILE A 374 50.63 21.68 36.74
N ASP A 375 49.65 21.54 37.62
CA ASP A 375 48.22 21.44 37.34
C ASP A 375 47.47 22.77 37.57
N GLY A 376 48.13 23.77 38.19
CA GLY A 376 47.71 25.17 38.19
C GLY A 376 46.77 25.57 39.33
N ASP A 377 46.83 24.90 40.48
CA ASP A 377 45.84 24.99 41.56
C ASP A 377 46.19 25.95 42.73
N ASP A 378 47.35 26.65 42.67
CA ASP A 378 48.00 27.45 43.73
C ASP A 378 48.72 26.62 44.85
N ILE A 379 48.71 25.28 44.81
CA ILE A 379 49.38 24.37 45.78
C ILE A 379 50.65 23.74 45.18
N PHE A 380 51.79 24.42 45.32
CA PHE A 380 53.11 23.91 44.86
C PHE A 380 53.40 22.42 45.21
N ASN A 381 53.89 21.67 44.22
CA ASN A 381 54.09 20.20 44.16
C ASN A 381 54.72 19.55 45.43
N GLU A 382 55.54 20.26 46.21
CA GLU A 382 56.14 19.75 47.45
C GLU A 382 55.15 19.61 48.64
N ARG A 383 53.92 20.13 48.48
CA ARG A 383 52.90 20.23 49.54
C ARG A 383 51.53 19.67 49.13
N ASP A 384 51.41 19.32 47.87
CA ASP A 384 50.19 18.84 47.24
C ASP A 384 50.05 17.32 47.43
N ASN A 385 48.82 16.85 47.65
CA ASN A 385 48.47 15.43 47.70
C ASN A 385 47.97 14.86 46.35
N CYS A 386 47.73 15.69 45.33
CA CYS A 386 47.50 15.28 43.94
C CYS A 386 48.30 16.09 42.88
N PRO A 387 49.66 16.02 42.86
CA PRO A 387 50.55 16.82 41.98
C PRO A 387 50.31 16.88 40.46
N TYR A 388 49.29 16.21 39.92
CA TYR A 388 48.92 16.25 38.50
C TYR A 388 47.38 16.40 38.30
N VAL A 389 46.60 16.67 39.34
CA VAL A 389 45.12 16.66 39.31
C VAL A 389 44.54 17.75 40.22
N TYR A 390 44.26 18.90 39.63
CA TYR A 390 43.72 20.13 40.23
C TYR A 390 42.73 19.89 41.39
N ASN A 391 43.18 20.10 42.64
CA ASN A 391 42.40 19.81 43.85
C ASN A 391 42.61 20.84 44.99
N THR A 392 42.27 22.10 44.73
CA THR A 392 42.44 23.25 45.65
C THR A 392 41.87 23.12 47.08
N ASP A 393 41.03 22.12 47.34
CA ASP A 393 40.49 21.79 48.66
C ASP A 393 41.39 20.85 49.47
N GLN A 394 42.29 20.11 48.80
CA GLN A 394 43.27 19.18 49.36
C GLN A 394 42.62 18.15 50.29
N SER A 395 41.49 17.59 49.85
CA SER A 395 40.79 16.52 50.55
C SER A 395 41.59 15.21 50.50
N ASP A 396 41.62 14.52 51.64
CA ASP A 396 42.29 13.24 51.92
C ASP A 396 41.42 12.57 53.00
N THR A 397 40.55 11.66 52.58
CA THR A 397 39.43 11.16 53.38
C THR A 397 39.84 10.08 54.38
N ASP A 398 40.88 9.29 54.11
CA ASP A 398 41.35 8.23 55.01
C ASP A 398 42.72 8.49 55.67
N GLY A 399 43.51 9.44 55.15
CA GLY A 399 44.75 9.95 55.75
C GLY A 399 46.04 9.27 55.28
N ASP A 400 46.06 8.72 54.06
CA ASP A 400 47.23 7.99 53.51
C ASP A 400 48.32 8.91 52.93
N GLY A 401 47.94 10.10 52.44
CA GLY A 401 48.80 11.11 51.84
C GLY A 401 48.59 11.37 50.33
N VAL A 402 47.72 10.62 49.66
CA VAL A 402 47.16 10.88 48.33
C VAL A 402 45.80 11.58 48.49
N GLY A 403 45.40 12.42 47.54
CA GLY A 403 44.14 13.16 47.63
C GLY A 403 42.95 12.48 46.97
N ASP A 404 41.75 12.78 47.46
CA ASP A 404 40.48 12.18 47.01
C ASP A 404 40.19 12.32 45.50
N GLN A 405 40.88 13.21 44.78
CA GLN A 405 40.75 13.42 43.33
C GLN A 405 41.71 12.54 42.49
N CYS A 406 42.72 11.94 43.10
CA CYS A 406 43.75 11.14 42.41
C CYS A 406 44.05 9.78 43.07
N ASP A 407 43.43 9.48 44.22
CA ASP A 407 43.49 8.17 44.87
C ASP A 407 42.59 7.15 44.15
N ASN A 408 43.13 5.98 43.81
CA ASN A 408 42.38 4.87 43.21
C ASN A 408 41.58 4.03 44.22
N CYS A 409 41.65 4.34 45.52
CA CYS A 409 40.77 3.81 46.57
C CYS A 409 40.46 4.83 47.71
N PRO A 410 39.71 5.94 47.47
CA PRO A 410 39.49 7.10 48.39
C PRO A 410 38.89 6.86 49.80
N LEU A 411 38.83 5.62 50.28
CA LEU A 411 38.23 5.17 51.53
C LEU A 411 39.07 4.08 52.24
N MET A 412 40.24 3.69 51.71
CA MET A 412 40.92 2.41 52.00
C MET A 412 42.47 2.41 52.12
N HIS A 413 43.14 3.56 52.26
CA HIS A 413 44.56 3.77 52.62
C HIS A 413 45.58 2.86 51.89
N ASN A 414 46.16 3.37 50.81
CA ASN A 414 46.97 2.68 49.83
C ASN A 414 48.07 3.59 49.21
N PRO A 415 49.06 4.11 49.97
CA PRO A 415 49.96 5.17 49.49
C PRO A 415 50.91 4.77 48.34
N ASP A 416 51.01 3.46 48.08
CA ASP A 416 51.77 2.91 46.94
C ASP A 416 50.95 2.93 45.63
N GLN A 417 49.64 3.25 45.69
CA GLN A 417 48.68 3.38 44.58
C GLN A 417 48.75 2.23 43.56
N THR A 418 48.89 0.99 44.04
CA THR A 418 49.08 -0.17 43.17
C THR A 418 47.77 -0.64 42.56
N ASP A 419 47.79 -0.84 41.25
CA ASP A 419 46.72 -1.34 40.39
C ASP A 419 47.36 -2.45 39.53
N ALA A 420 46.85 -3.68 39.62
CA ALA A 420 47.50 -4.88 39.07
C ALA A 420 47.03 -5.25 37.65
N ASP A 421 45.77 -4.95 37.30
CA ASP A 421 45.12 -5.27 36.01
C ASP A 421 44.81 -4.03 35.15
N ASN A 422 44.98 -2.82 35.70
CA ASN A 422 44.95 -1.50 35.05
C ASN A 422 43.51 -1.06 34.71
N ASP A 423 42.59 -1.19 35.67
CA ASP A 423 41.18 -0.78 35.57
C ASP A 423 40.86 0.55 36.29
N LEU A 424 41.86 1.17 36.94
CA LEU A 424 41.76 2.38 37.78
C LEU A 424 41.19 2.17 39.19
N VAL A 425 41.05 0.92 39.65
CA VAL A 425 40.70 0.57 41.03
C VAL A 425 41.94 -0.02 41.72
N GLY A 426 42.29 0.50 42.90
CA GLY A 426 43.51 0.04 43.60
C GLY A 426 43.37 -1.34 44.26
N ASP A 427 44.49 -2.06 44.38
CA ASP A 427 44.65 -3.41 45.00
C ASP A 427 44.03 -3.57 46.41
N GLN A 428 43.69 -2.47 47.10
CA GLN A 428 43.10 -2.48 48.44
C GLN A 428 41.56 -2.36 48.46
N CYS A 429 40.94 -1.89 47.38
CA CYS A 429 39.49 -1.77 47.22
C CYS A 429 38.93 -2.56 46.02
N ASP A 430 39.78 -2.97 45.07
CA ASP A 430 39.48 -4.06 44.14
C ASP A 430 39.05 -5.32 44.92
N ASN A 431 37.97 -5.92 44.46
CA ASN A 431 37.55 -7.25 44.86
C ASN A 431 37.22 -8.18 43.68
N ASN A 432 37.33 -7.71 42.44
CA ASN A 432 37.02 -8.43 41.21
C ASN A 432 35.57 -9.01 41.17
N GLU A 433 34.67 -8.56 42.06
CA GLU A 433 33.24 -8.95 42.04
C GLU A 433 32.45 -7.97 41.16
N ASP A 434 32.48 -8.18 39.85
CA ASP A 434 31.47 -7.74 38.87
C ASP A 434 30.52 -8.94 38.61
N ILE A 435 29.19 -8.71 38.60
CA ILE A 435 28.18 -9.77 38.43
C ILE A 435 27.53 -9.82 37.04
N ASP A 436 27.63 -8.76 36.24
CA ASP A 436 26.95 -8.67 34.95
C ASP A 436 27.85 -8.35 33.73
N GLU A 437 29.15 -8.23 33.98
CA GLU A 437 30.26 -8.18 33.02
C GLU A 437 30.32 -6.84 32.24
N ASP A 438 30.01 -5.72 32.90
CA ASP A 438 30.08 -4.36 32.32
C ASP A 438 31.43 -3.64 32.53
N GLY A 439 32.20 -4.02 33.56
CA GLY A 439 33.48 -3.41 33.91
C GLY A 439 33.53 -2.61 35.22
N HIS A 440 32.42 -2.41 35.93
CA HIS A 440 32.38 -1.78 37.26
C HIS A 440 32.10 -2.83 38.34
N GLN A 441 32.88 -2.83 39.43
CA GLN A 441 32.64 -3.78 40.52
C GLN A 441 31.36 -3.42 41.33
N ASN A 442 30.68 -4.44 41.86
CA ASN A 442 29.36 -4.40 42.51
C ASN A 442 29.18 -3.36 43.65
N ASN A 443 30.27 -2.80 44.16
CA ASN A 443 30.35 -1.82 45.25
C ASN A 443 30.62 -0.38 44.77
N GLN A 444 30.83 -0.18 43.48
CA GLN A 444 31.02 1.12 42.81
C GLN A 444 29.99 1.35 41.70
N ASP A 445 29.46 0.28 41.11
CA ASP A 445 28.37 0.31 40.13
C ASP A 445 27.04 0.88 40.70
N ASN A 446 26.43 1.81 39.98
CA ASN A 446 25.12 2.42 40.28
C ASN A 446 23.92 1.60 39.78
N CYS A 447 24.13 0.54 39.01
CA CYS A 447 23.14 -0.47 38.61
C CYS A 447 23.61 -1.95 38.70
N PRO A 448 23.99 -2.50 39.88
CA PRO A 448 24.63 -3.83 40.12
C PRO A 448 24.00 -5.16 39.61
N TYR A 449 23.12 -5.12 38.61
CA TYR A 449 22.47 -6.25 37.96
C TYR A 449 21.98 -5.93 36.51
N ILE A 450 22.28 -4.75 35.96
CA ILE A 450 21.90 -4.31 34.60
C ILE A 450 23.08 -3.57 33.92
N PRO A 451 23.84 -4.21 33.01
CA PRO A 451 25.09 -3.67 32.48
C PRO A 451 24.99 -2.26 31.87
N ASN A 452 25.77 -1.31 32.39
CA ASN A 452 25.71 0.10 32.03
C ASN A 452 27.09 0.79 32.12
N ALA A 453 28.09 0.26 31.41
CA ALA A 453 29.52 0.60 31.55
C ALA A 453 29.92 2.09 31.43
N ASN A 454 29.00 2.96 31.00
CA ASN A 454 29.16 4.42 31.02
C ASN A 454 28.73 5.08 32.35
N GLN A 455 28.18 4.33 33.29
CA GLN A 455 27.67 4.73 34.61
C GLN A 455 26.83 6.02 34.58
N ALA A 456 26.03 6.17 33.52
CA ALA A 456 25.20 7.36 33.34
C ALA A 456 24.15 7.47 34.46
N ASP A 457 24.10 8.63 35.07
CA ASP A 457 23.21 9.07 36.14
C ASP A 457 22.99 10.58 35.89
N HIS A 458 21.88 10.92 35.23
CA HIS A 458 21.66 12.28 34.68
C HIS A 458 21.13 13.28 35.71
N ASP A 459 20.51 12.83 36.79
CA ASP A 459 19.97 13.69 37.88
C ASP A 459 20.83 13.71 39.15
N GLN A 460 21.75 12.75 39.28
CA GLN A 460 22.70 12.59 40.39
C GLN A 460 22.04 12.11 41.71
N ASP A 461 20.98 11.29 41.63
CA ASP A 461 20.36 10.60 42.78
C ASP A 461 21.16 9.39 43.30
N GLY A 462 22.08 8.86 42.48
CA GLY A 462 22.94 7.72 42.81
C GLY A 462 22.44 6.37 42.27
N LYS A 463 21.59 6.39 41.25
CA LYS A 463 21.07 5.22 40.53
C LYS A 463 21.15 5.52 39.03
N GLY A 464 21.73 4.59 38.26
CA GLY A 464 21.99 4.87 36.85
C GLY A 464 20.77 4.74 35.93
N ASP A 465 20.78 5.48 34.81
CA ASP A 465 19.75 5.49 33.75
C ASP A 465 19.24 4.07 33.40
N ALA A 466 20.15 3.09 33.36
CA ALA A 466 19.87 1.73 32.92
C ALA A 466 18.98 0.92 33.89
N CYS A 467 18.94 1.30 35.16
CA CYS A 467 18.10 0.69 36.19
C CYS A 467 17.12 1.67 36.84
N ASP A 468 17.04 2.90 36.34
CA ASP A 468 16.03 3.87 36.71
C ASP A 468 14.70 3.69 35.96
N SER A 469 13.83 4.66 36.15
CA SER A 469 12.52 4.78 35.53
C SER A 469 12.07 6.25 35.40
N ASP A 470 12.94 7.22 35.64
CA ASP A 470 12.66 8.65 35.82
C ASP A 470 14.01 9.41 35.68
N ASP A 471 14.74 9.24 34.56
CA ASP A 471 16.18 9.60 34.36
C ASP A 471 16.55 11.09 34.68
N ASP A 472 15.57 11.98 34.84
CA ASP A 472 15.78 13.38 35.21
C ASP A 472 15.02 13.84 36.48
N ASN A 473 14.44 12.89 37.22
CA ASN A 473 13.68 13.03 38.46
C ASN A 473 12.52 14.06 38.40
N ASP A 474 11.89 14.26 37.24
CA ASP A 474 10.74 15.17 37.10
C ASP A 474 9.41 14.59 37.62
N GLY A 475 9.29 13.26 37.66
CA GLY A 475 8.09 12.54 38.06
C GLY A 475 7.22 12.03 36.89
N VAL A 476 7.69 12.19 35.65
CA VAL A 476 7.16 11.55 34.44
C VAL A 476 8.12 10.43 34.00
N PRO A 477 7.77 9.15 34.27
CA PRO A 477 8.67 8.06 33.91
C PRO A 477 8.97 7.92 32.41
N ASP A 478 10.20 7.50 32.12
CA ASP A 478 10.82 7.36 30.79
C ASP A 478 9.92 6.74 29.72
N ASP A 479 9.09 5.77 30.12
CA ASP A 479 8.18 5.04 29.22
C ASP A 479 7.09 5.93 28.59
N ARG A 480 6.97 7.17 29.07
CA ARG A 480 5.99 8.19 28.67
C ARG A 480 6.57 9.60 28.54
N ASP A 481 7.88 9.77 28.67
CA ASP A 481 8.52 11.09 28.64
C ASP A 481 8.89 11.54 27.20
N ASN A 482 8.74 12.83 26.89
CA ASN A 482 9.13 13.40 25.59
C ASN A 482 10.55 14.01 25.54
N CYS A 483 11.25 14.17 26.66
CA CYS A 483 12.62 14.72 26.74
C CYS A 483 13.61 13.91 27.62
N ARG A 484 13.14 13.13 28.60
CA ARG A 484 13.79 12.09 29.45
C ARG A 484 15.04 12.46 30.27
N LEU A 485 15.95 13.26 29.71
CA LEU A 485 17.23 13.65 30.30
C LEU A 485 17.26 15.16 30.62
N ARG A 486 16.07 15.76 30.82
CA ARG A 486 15.82 17.19 30.59
C ARG A 486 14.71 17.90 31.37
N TYR A 487 14.26 17.37 32.50
CA TYR A 487 13.34 17.95 33.51
C TYR A 487 12.28 18.90 32.93
N ASN A 488 11.10 18.36 32.62
CA ASN A 488 10.03 19.09 31.95
C ASN A 488 8.62 18.53 32.32
N PRO A 489 8.20 18.63 33.60
CA PRO A 489 7.05 17.86 34.13
C PRO A 489 5.67 18.34 33.62
N GLU A 490 5.64 19.34 32.75
CA GLU A 490 4.43 19.78 32.01
C GLU A 490 4.35 19.17 30.59
N GLN A 491 5.41 18.50 30.12
CA GLN A 491 5.48 17.75 28.86
C GLN A 491 5.04 18.58 27.64
N GLU A 492 5.63 19.78 27.48
CA GLU A 492 5.34 20.66 26.35
C GLU A 492 5.85 20.04 25.03
N ASP A 493 4.92 19.84 24.08
CA ASP A 493 5.13 19.33 22.73
C ASP A 493 4.18 20.12 21.80
N SER A 494 4.70 20.93 20.86
CA SER A 494 3.94 22.09 20.35
C SER A 494 4.00 22.40 18.85
N ASP A 495 4.83 21.68 18.08
CA ASP A 495 5.24 22.04 16.71
C ASP A 495 5.03 20.93 15.64
#